data_AF-A0A060CMH1-F1
#
_entry.id   AF-A0A060CMH1-F1
#
_cell.length_a   1.000
_cell.length_b   1.000
_cell.length_c   1.000
_cell.angle_alpha   90.00
_cell.angle_beta   90.00
_cell.angle_gamma   90.00
#
_symmetry.space_group_name_H-M   'P 1'
#
loop_
_entity.id
_entity.type
_entity.pdbx_description
1 polymer ?
#
loop_
_entity_poly.entity_id
_entity_poly.type
_entity_poly.pdbx_seq_one_letter_code
_entity_poly.pdbx_strand_id
1 'polypeptide(L)'
;VAGMALNPMISQGKEFSTLVSMQLIVWMGIFFSQPHKEERFIYPIYSLISLLAAIFLSKLALGVKRFISKKVFTILQAGFILSLITVSNLRILNLVENYAAPLKTFNTVARLEETTTTSPVNVCMGKEWYHFPASFFLPDS
;
A
#
# COMPACT_ATOMS: atom_id res chain seq x y z
N VAL A 1 18.03 -2.72 2.77
CA VAL A 1 19.13 -3.42 3.47
C VAL A 1 19.78 -2.53 4.53
N ALA A 2 20.32 -1.35 4.19
CA ALA A 2 20.97 -0.45 5.15
C ALA A 2 20.08 -0.09 6.36
N GLY A 3 18.81 0.28 6.14
CA GLY A 3 17.89 0.59 7.23
C GLY A 3 17.61 -0.58 8.19
N MET A 4 17.63 -1.83 7.70
CA MET A 4 17.40 -3.04 8.51
C MET A 4 18.59 -3.33 9.43
N ALA A 5 19.81 -3.10 8.94
CA ALA A 5 21.04 -3.28 9.73
C ALA A 5 21.27 -2.12 10.72
N LEU A 6 20.84 -0.91 10.35
CA LEU A 6 21.00 0.29 11.17
C LEU A 6 19.94 0.41 12.27
N ASN A 7 18.74 -0.15 12.10
CA ASN A 7 17.66 -0.02 13.09
C ASN A 7 18.01 -0.55 14.50
N PRO A 8 18.66 -1.73 14.64
CA PRO A 8 19.19 -2.21 15.93
C PRO A 8 20.15 -1.23 16.60
N MET A 9 21.07 -0.67 15.81
CA MET A 9 22.10 0.27 16.30
C MET A 9 21.48 1.60 16.71
N ILE A 10 20.58 2.14 15.88
CA ILE A 10 19.86 3.40 16.12
C ILE A 10 18.89 3.29 17.31
N SER A 11 18.33 2.12 17.54
CA SER A 11 17.43 1.87 18.67
C SER A 11 18.15 1.56 19.99
N GLN A 12 19.48 1.69 20.05
CA GLN A 12 20.29 1.36 21.24
C GLN A 12 20.04 -0.07 21.74
N GLY A 13 19.88 -1.04 20.84
CA GLY A 13 19.81 -2.46 21.22
C GLY A 13 18.56 -2.89 21.98
N LYS A 14 17.45 -2.14 21.92
CA LYS A 14 16.17 -2.63 22.47
C LYS A 14 15.81 -3.98 21.84
N GLU A 15 15.63 -5.00 22.68
CA GLU A 15 15.37 -6.38 22.28
C GLU A 15 14.21 -6.49 21.28
N PHE A 16 13.17 -5.66 21.45
CA PHE A 16 12.05 -5.62 20.52
C PHE A 16 12.46 -5.23 19.09
N SER A 17 13.27 -4.18 18.92
CA SER A 17 13.68 -3.71 17.59
C SER A 17 14.63 -4.70 16.90
N THR A 18 15.50 -5.34 17.68
CA THR A 18 16.44 -6.34 17.16
C THR A 18 15.71 -7.61 16.72
N LEU A 19 14.74 -8.11 17.49
CA LEU A 19 13.92 -9.27 17.13
C LEU A 19 13.13 -9.04 15.84
N VAL A 20 12.44 -7.90 15.71
CA VAL A 20 11.69 -7.56 14.49
C VAL A 20 12.61 -7.45 13.28
N SER A 21 13.81 -6.86 13.46
CA SER A 21 14.80 -6.74 12.38
C SER A 21 15.32 -8.11 11.93
N MET A 22 15.61 -9.02 12.88
CA MET A 22 16.04 -10.38 12.57
C MET A 22 14.96 -11.18 11.84
N GLN A 23 13.71 -11.08 12.28
CA GLN A 23 12.58 -11.73 11.62
C GLN A 23 12.44 -11.26 10.17
N LEU A 24 12.55 -9.95 9.91
CA LEU A 24 12.52 -9.44 8.54
C LEU A 24 13.69 -9.97 7.69
N ILE A 25 14.91 -10.03 8.25
CA ILE A 25 16.09 -10.53 7.51
C ILE A 25 15.90 -12.00 7.12
N VAL A 26 15.41 -12.84 8.03
CA VAL A 26 15.15 -14.26 7.76
C VAL A 26 14.14 -14.41 6.62
N TRP A 27 13.00 -13.71 6.70
CA TRP A 27 11.98 -13.78 5.66
C TRP A 27 12.47 -13.25 4.31
N MET A 28 13.21 -12.14 4.30
CA MET A 28 13.81 -11.60 3.09
C MET A 28 14.78 -12.62 2.46
N GLY A 29 15.59 -13.31 3.28
CA GLY A 29 16.46 -14.39 2.81
C GLY A 29 15.69 -15.54 2.15
N ILE A 30 14.60 -15.99 2.77
CA ILE A 30 13.74 -17.06 2.22
C ILE A 30 13.14 -16.62 0.88
N PHE A 31 12.50 -15.46 0.82
CA PHE A 31 11.81 -14.99 -0.39
C PHE A 31 12.77 -14.63 -1.53
N PHE A 32 13.98 -14.13 -1.25
CA PHE A 32 14.98 -13.88 -2.29
C PHE A 32 15.61 -15.16 -2.85
N SER A 33 15.61 -16.25 -2.08
CA SER A 33 16.11 -17.56 -2.51
C SER A 33 15.16 -18.24 -3.51
N GLN A 34 13.87 -17.86 -3.52
CA GLN A 34 12.90 -18.45 -4.42
C GLN A 34 13.13 -17.99 -5.89
N PRO A 35 13.04 -18.90 -6.88
CA PRO A 35 13.25 -18.57 -8.29
C PRO A 35 12.10 -17.72 -8.87
N HIS A 36 10.86 -17.94 -8.42
CA HIS A 36 9.72 -17.11 -8.79
C HIS A 36 9.59 -15.89 -7.88
N LYS A 37 9.84 -14.71 -8.45
CA LYS A 37 9.77 -13.42 -7.76
C LYS A 37 8.51 -12.69 -8.20
N GLU A 38 7.41 -12.93 -7.50
CA GLU A 38 6.22 -12.11 -7.65
C GLU A 38 6.02 -11.32 -6.35
N GLU A 39 5.69 -10.04 -6.50
CA GLU A 39 5.49 -9.13 -5.37
C GLU A 39 4.41 -9.61 -4.39
N ARG A 40 3.42 -10.38 -4.87
CA ARG A 40 2.36 -10.95 -4.03
C ARG A 40 2.85 -11.96 -2.98
N PHE A 41 3.99 -12.61 -3.17
CA PHE A 41 4.54 -13.54 -2.18
C PHE A 41 5.14 -12.83 -0.95
N ILE A 42 5.40 -11.52 -1.07
CA ILE A 42 5.96 -10.68 0.01
C ILE A 42 4.85 -10.18 0.95
N TYR A 43 3.57 -10.43 0.65
CA TYR A 43 2.41 -9.98 1.43
C TYR A 43 2.53 -10.20 2.96
N PRO A 44 2.98 -11.38 3.46
CA PRO A 44 3.07 -11.64 4.90
C PRO A 44 4.03 -10.70 5.66
N ILE A 45 5.02 -10.10 4.97
CA ILE A 45 6.06 -9.30 5.61
C ILE A 45 5.89 -7.79 5.46
N TYR A 46 4.84 -7.32 4.78
CA TYR A 46 4.59 -5.88 4.65
C TYR A 46 4.40 -5.18 5.99
N SER A 47 3.72 -5.83 6.95
CA SER A 47 3.54 -5.30 8.30
C SER A 47 4.86 -5.16 9.07
N LEU A 48 5.81 -6.08 8.85
CA LEU A 48 7.15 -5.99 9.46
C LEU A 48 7.97 -4.85 8.85
N ILE A 49 7.88 -4.67 7.52
CA ILE A 49 8.55 -3.58 6.80
C ILE A 49 8.02 -2.23 7.28
N SER A 50 6.70 -2.08 7.40
CA SER A 50 6.08 -0.82 7.86
C SER A 50 6.44 -0.49 9.31
N LEU A 51 6.44 -1.49 10.20
CA LEU A 51 6.86 -1.32 11.59
C LEU A 51 8.31 -0.86 11.70
N LEU A 52 9.23 -1.51 11.00
CA LEU A 52 10.65 -1.15 11.02
C LEU A 52 10.90 0.24 10.43
N ALA A 53 10.20 0.60 9.35
CA ALA A 53 10.24 1.93 8.77
C ALA A 53 9.76 3.00 9.77
N ALA A 54 8.68 2.74 10.51
CA ALA A 54 8.16 3.66 11.53
C ALA A 54 9.14 3.85 12.70
N ILE A 55 9.73 2.78 13.21
CA ILE A 55 10.74 2.84 14.27
C ILE A 55 11.96 3.64 13.80
N PHE A 56 12.46 3.33 12.61
CA PHE A 56 13.61 4.02 12.03
C PHE A 56 13.33 5.51 11.84
N LEU A 57 12.19 5.86 11.22
CA LEU A 57 11.80 7.26 11.00
C LEU A 57 11.63 8.03 12.30
N SER A 58 11.04 7.41 13.33
CA SER A 58 10.88 8.02 14.66
C SER A 58 12.23 8.37 15.29
N LYS A 59 13.19 7.42 15.27
CA LYS A 59 14.53 7.64 15.81
C LYS A 59 15.33 8.64 14.98
N LEU A 60 15.22 8.56 13.66
CA LEU A 60 15.83 9.53 12.76
C LEU A 60 15.32 10.95 13.04
N ALA A 61 14.01 11.12 13.20
CA ALA A 61 13.40 12.40 13.53
C ALA A 61 13.90 12.96 14.88
N LEU A 62 14.04 12.11 15.90
CA LEU A 62 14.64 12.50 17.18
C LEU A 62 16.12 12.90 17.04
N GLY A 63 16.88 12.18 16.20
CA GLY A 63 18.26 12.51 15.86
C GLY A 63 18.36 13.89 15.20
N VAL A 64 17.58 14.11 14.15
CA VAL A 64 17.53 15.40 13.42
C VAL A 64 17.09 16.54 14.35
N LYS A 65 16.11 16.31 15.24
CA LYS A 65 15.66 17.30 16.23
C LYS A 65 16.78 17.75 17.18
N ARG A 66 17.79 16.91 17.43
CA ARG A 66 18.96 17.28 18.27
C ARG A 66 19.90 18.26 17.56
N PHE A 67 20.00 18.18 16.24
CA PHE A 67 20.92 19.01 15.44
C PHE A 67 20.28 20.31 14.93
N ILE A 68 18.94 20.38 14.86
CA ILE A 68 18.21 21.48 14.22
C ILE A 68 17.37 22.26 15.25
N SER A 69 17.18 23.57 15.02
CA SER A 69 16.27 24.41 15.81
C SER A 69 14.82 23.91 15.78
N LYS A 70 14.12 24.04 16.92
CA LYS A 70 12.72 23.62 17.07
C LYS A 70 11.80 24.18 15.97
N LYS A 71 11.97 25.45 15.58
CA LYS A 71 11.15 26.10 14.54
C LYS A 71 11.33 25.45 13.17
N VAL A 72 12.58 25.21 12.77
CA VAL A 72 12.92 24.58 11.48
C VAL A 72 12.44 23.13 11.46
N PHE A 73 12.61 22.38 12.55
CA PHE A 73 12.11 21.02 12.65
C PHE A 73 10.58 20.94 12.48
N THR A 74 9.82 21.84 13.09
CA THR A 74 8.35 21.89 12.92
C THR A 74 7.95 22.21 11.47
N ILE A 75 8.64 23.14 10.81
CA ILE A 75 8.38 23.48 9.40
C ILE A 75 8.66 22.27 8.50
N LEU A 76 9.80 21.59 8.70
CA LEU A 76 10.14 20.38 7.94
C LEU A 76 9.14 19.26 8.17
N GLN A 77 8.71 19.03 9.41
CA GLN A 77 7.71 18.02 9.74
C GLN A 77 6.35 18.33 9.09
N ALA A 78 5.90 19.59 9.16
CA ALA A 78 4.66 20.02 8.51
C ALA A 78 4.75 19.88 6.98
N GLY A 79 5.88 20.29 6.38
CA GLY A 79 6.13 20.12 4.95
C GLY A 79 6.14 18.66 4.51
N PHE A 80 6.74 17.76 5.31
CA PHE A 80 6.72 16.33 5.04
C PHE A 80 5.30 15.76 5.08
N ILE A 81 4.51 16.08 6.11
CA ILE A 81 3.11 15.63 6.21
C ILE A 81 2.27 16.16 5.04
N LEU A 82 2.41 17.44 4.70
CA LEU A 82 1.71 18.06 3.57
C LEU A 82 2.07 17.35 2.25
N SER A 83 3.35 17.04 2.03
CA SER A 83 3.80 16.33 0.83
C SER A 83 3.15 14.94 0.70
N LEU A 84 3.02 14.20 1.81
CA LEU A 84 2.39 12.88 1.82
C LEU A 84 0.91 12.97 1.49
N ILE A 85 0.20 13.95 2.05
CA ILE A 85 -1.22 14.19 1.75
C ILE A 85 -1.38 14.49 0.27
N THR A 86 -0.57 15.39 -0.28
CA THR A 86 -0.63 15.76 -1.69
C THR A 86 -0.38 14.54 -2.59
N VAL A 87 0.72 13.80 -2.38
CA VAL A 87 1.03 12.59 -3.16
C VAL A 87 -0.08 11.53 -3.04
N SER A 88 -0.65 11.35 -1.85
CA SER A 88 -1.76 10.42 -1.65
C SER A 88 -3.00 10.82 -2.45
N ASN A 89 -3.35 12.10 -2.48
CA ASN A 89 -4.48 12.59 -3.27
C ASN A 89 -4.21 12.45 -4.78
N LEU A 90 -3.02 12.82 -5.24
CA LEU A 90 -2.64 12.66 -6.65
C LEU A 90 -2.74 11.18 -7.07
N ARG A 91 -2.32 10.25 -6.21
CA ARG A 91 -2.42 8.82 -6.48
C ARG A 91 -3.87 8.36 -6.57
N ILE A 92 -4.73 8.80 -5.65
CA ILE A 92 -6.16 8.46 -5.67
C ILE A 92 -6.80 8.96 -6.97
N LEU A 93 -6.55 10.22 -7.34
CA LEU A 93 -7.06 10.80 -8.59
C LEU A 93 -6.55 10.02 -9.80
N ASN A 94 -5.26 9.70 -9.85
CA ASN A 94 -4.68 8.92 -10.95
C ASN A 94 -5.32 7.53 -11.08
N LEU A 95 -5.60 6.86 -9.95
CA LEU A 95 -6.24 5.55 -9.94
C LEU A 95 -7.70 5.65 -10.42
N VAL A 96 -8.43 6.68 -10.00
CA VAL A 96 -9.81 6.90 -10.45
C VAL A 96 -9.85 7.23 -11.94
N GLU A 97 -9.00 8.12 -12.44
CA GLU A 97 -9.02 8.50 -13.85
C GLU A 97 -8.61 7.35 -14.78
N ASN A 98 -7.58 6.58 -14.41
CA ASN A 98 -7.02 5.56 -15.29
C ASN A 98 -7.57 4.15 -15.05
N TYR A 99 -8.16 3.87 -13.87
CA TYR A 99 -8.59 2.53 -13.47
C TYR A 99 -10.03 2.47 -12.90
N ALA A 100 -10.86 3.51 -13.07
CA ALA A 100 -12.29 3.45 -12.69
C ALA A 100 -13.18 2.66 -13.67
N ALA A 101 -12.60 1.93 -14.64
CA ALA A 101 -13.36 1.19 -15.64
C ALA A 101 -14.40 0.24 -15.01
N PRO A 102 -14.09 -0.60 -13.99
CA PRO A 102 -15.07 -1.49 -13.37
C PRO A 102 -16.23 -0.74 -12.72
N LEU A 103 -15.95 0.34 -11.98
CA LEU A 103 -16.98 1.16 -11.30
C LEU A 103 -17.95 1.78 -12.31
N LYS A 104 -17.43 2.26 -13.45
CA LYS A 104 -18.23 2.84 -14.52
C LYS A 104 -19.07 1.79 -15.23
N THR A 105 -18.49 0.63 -15.57
CA THR A 105 -19.23 -0.45 -16.23
C THR A 105 -20.34 -0.99 -15.35
N PHE A 106 -20.12 -1.14 -14.04
CA PHE A 106 -21.18 -1.62 -13.14
C PHE A 106 -22.28 -0.61 -12.88
N ASN A 107 -21.97 0.68 -12.82
CA ASN A 107 -23.01 1.71 -12.77
C ASN A 107 -23.92 1.63 -14.02
N THR A 108 -23.34 1.40 -15.19
CA THR A 108 -24.13 1.24 -16.43
C THR A 108 -24.94 -0.05 -16.44
N VAL A 109 -24.39 -1.17 -15.94
CA VAL A 109 -25.12 -2.45 -15.88
C VAL A 109 -26.29 -2.39 -14.90
N ALA A 110 -26.11 -1.76 -13.73
CA ALA A 110 -27.19 -1.59 -12.76
C ALA A 110 -28.38 -0.79 -13.33
N ARG A 111 -28.13 0.17 -14.22
CA ARG A 111 -29.19 0.95 -14.89
C ARG A 111 -29.89 0.18 -16.02
N LEU A 112 -29.26 -0.88 -16.56
CA LEU A 112 -29.88 -1.73 -17.58
C LEU A 112 -31.00 -2.60 -16.99
N GLU A 113 -30.91 -2.99 -15.71
CA GLU A 113 -31.97 -3.74 -15.02
C GLU A 113 -33.30 -2.96 -14.97
N GLU A 114 -33.24 -1.64 -14.79
CA GLU A 114 -34.43 -0.77 -14.81
C GLU A 114 -35.02 -0.59 -16.23
N THR A 115 -34.22 -0.86 -17.27
CA THR A 115 -34.64 -0.69 -18.66
C THR A 115 -34.95 -2.08 -19.24
N THR A 116 -36.20 -2.52 -19.12
CA THR A 116 -36.74 -3.76 -19.72
C THR A 116 -36.46 -3.83 -21.23
N THR A 117 -35.26 -4.22 -21.59
CA THR A 117 -34.84 -4.54 -22.96
C THR A 117 -35.04 -6.03 -23.12
N THR A 118 -35.96 -6.42 -24.02
CA THR A 118 -36.30 -7.82 -24.29
C THR A 118 -35.22 -8.59 -25.05
N SER A 119 -34.11 -7.93 -25.41
CA SER A 119 -32.98 -8.52 -26.12
C SER A 119 -31.76 -8.68 -25.19
N PRO A 120 -31.02 -9.80 -25.29
CA PRO A 120 -29.82 -10.02 -24.48
C PRO A 120 -28.78 -8.93 -24.72
N VAL A 121 -28.20 -8.40 -23.63
CA VAL A 121 -27.15 -7.36 -23.68
C VAL A 121 -25.79 -8.00 -23.39
N ASN A 122 -24.87 -7.89 -24.34
CA ASN A 122 -23.50 -8.36 -24.15
C ASN A 122 -22.72 -7.41 -23.25
N VAL A 123 -22.26 -7.89 -22.09
CA VAL A 123 -21.41 -7.14 -21.16
C VAL A 123 -19.96 -7.56 -21.36
N CYS A 124 -19.15 -6.66 -21.93
CA CYS A 124 -17.72 -6.87 -22.09
C CYS A 124 -16.99 -6.36 -20.84
N MET A 125 -16.55 -7.28 -19.98
CA MET A 125 -15.67 -6.96 -18.85
C MET A 125 -14.25 -7.43 -19.14
N GLY A 126 -13.25 -6.63 -18.74
CA GLY A 126 -11.84 -7.02 -18.80
C GLY A 126 -11.49 -8.17 -17.85
N LYS A 127 -10.20 -8.48 -17.73
CA LYS A 127 -9.69 -9.60 -16.90
C LYS A 127 -9.98 -9.45 -15.39
N GLU A 128 -10.42 -8.28 -14.94
CA GLU A 128 -10.55 -7.90 -13.52
C GLU A 128 -11.92 -8.20 -12.90
N TRP A 129 -12.72 -9.09 -13.49
CA TRP A 129 -14.04 -9.48 -12.98
C TRP A 129 -14.01 -10.01 -11.54
N TYR A 130 -12.89 -10.58 -11.10
CA TYR A 130 -12.68 -11.10 -9.75
C TYR A 130 -12.31 -10.03 -8.70
N HIS A 131 -12.07 -8.77 -9.11
CA HIS A 131 -11.82 -7.68 -8.15
C HIS A 131 -13.10 -7.17 -7.48
N PHE A 132 -14.27 -7.63 -7.91
CA PHE A 132 -15.52 -7.32 -7.24
C PHE A 132 -15.76 -8.32 -6.10
N PRO A 133 -15.88 -7.87 -4.83
CA PRO A 133 -16.02 -8.76 -3.68
C PRO A 133 -17.39 -9.45 -3.59
N ALA A 134 -18.31 -9.18 -4.53
CA ALA A 134 -19.63 -9.79 -4.59
C ALA A 134 -19.78 -10.66 -5.85
N SER A 135 -20.48 -11.78 -5.72
CA SER A 135 -20.92 -12.59 -6.86
C SER A 135 -21.86 -11.75 -7.73
N PHE A 136 -21.58 -11.64 -9.02
CA PHE A 136 -22.52 -11.04 -9.97
C PHE A 136 -23.72 -11.96 -10.15
N PHE A 137 -24.87 -11.57 -9.62
CA PHE A 137 -26.14 -12.17 -10.01
C PHE A 137 -26.56 -11.53 -11.34
N LEU A 138 -25.88 -11.90 -12.42
CA LEU A 138 -26.44 -11.71 -13.75
C LEU A 138 -27.63 -12.68 -13.86
N PRO A 139 -28.81 -12.24 -14.33
CA PRO A 139 -29.93 -13.16 -14.54
C PRO A 139 -29.48 -14.28 -15.49
N ASP A 140 -29.82 -15.52 -15.12
CA ASP A 140 -29.56 -16.68 -15.96
C ASP A 140 -30.25 -16.48 -17.32
N SER A 141 -29.53 -16.83 -18.38
CA SER A 141 -29.92 -16.67 -19.79
C SER A 141 -31.24 -17.33 -20.15
#